data_AF-A0A6C0KW52-F1
#
_entry.id   AF-A0A6C0KW52-F1
#
_cell.length_a   1.000
_cell.length_b   1.000
_cell.length_c   1.000
_cell.angle_alpha   90.00
_cell.angle_beta   90.00
_cell.angle_gamma   90.00
#
_symmetry.space_group_name_H-M   'P 1'
#
loop_
_entity.id
_entity.type
_entity.pdbx_description
1 polymer ?
#
loop_
_entity_poly.entity_id
_entity_poly.type
_entity_poly.pdbx_seq_one_letter_code
_entity_poly.pdbx_strand_id
1 'polypeptide(L)'
;MTNIGISAETQIKNQLLKTFNEQFMEFSDAIISIFPDDADLRLAKNAFVFFRKTNPKIIIDVWYRYVVLKYKDVIEAGDVSFFLEKDYVEDVVNLSEWSSKSLEAINRLRAPLKNMNSENQITAMKYCQNLSSLAFHYWN
;
A
#
# COMPACT_ATOMS: atom_id res chain seq x y z
N MET A 1 -25.34 25.74 -14.97
CA MET A 1 -24.72 25.84 -13.63
C MET A 1 -23.75 24.67 -13.38
N THR A 2 -22.86 24.33 -14.32
CA THR A 2 -22.27 22.97 -14.38
C THR A 2 -20.83 22.99 -14.90
N ASN A 3 -19.95 23.81 -14.29
CA ASN A 3 -18.51 23.76 -14.63
C ASN A 3 -17.59 23.99 -13.41
N ILE A 4 -18.06 24.74 -12.40
CA ILE A 4 -17.27 25.02 -11.20
C ILE A 4 -17.12 23.77 -10.31
N GLY A 5 -18.20 22.99 -10.13
CA GLY A 5 -18.18 21.78 -9.28
C GLY A 5 -17.28 20.65 -9.81
N ILE A 6 -17.28 20.43 -11.13
CA ILE A 6 -16.46 19.39 -11.79
C ILE A 6 -14.96 19.73 -11.67
N SER A 7 -14.61 21.02 -11.76
CA SER A 7 -13.22 21.49 -11.59
C SER A 7 -12.71 21.27 -10.15
N ALA A 8 -13.55 21.51 -9.14
CA ALA A 8 -13.16 21.34 -7.74
C ALA A 8 -12.96 19.86 -7.37
N GLU A 9 -13.86 18.97 -7.77
CA GLU A 9 -13.71 17.53 -7.55
C GLU A 9 -12.45 16.98 -8.23
N THR A 10 -12.18 17.40 -9.46
CA THR A 10 -10.97 17.01 -10.21
C THR A 10 -9.70 17.48 -9.48
N GLN A 11 -9.71 18.69 -8.94
CA GLN A 11 -8.58 19.22 -8.17
C GLN A 11 -8.35 18.43 -6.88
N ILE A 12 -9.42 18.07 -6.16
CA ILE A 12 -9.33 17.24 -4.94
C ILE A 12 -8.76 15.87 -5.28
N LYS A 13 -9.26 15.18 -6.32
CA LYS A 13 -8.72 13.88 -6.74
C LYS A 13 -7.25 13.95 -7.13
N ASN A 14 -6.83 15.01 -7.82
CA ASN A 14 -5.42 15.22 -8.14
C ASN A 14 -4.56 15.43 -6.89
N GLN A 15 -5.05 16.17 -5.89
CA GLN A 15 -4.34 16.37 -4.64
C GLN A 15 -4.21 15.06 -3.84
N LEU A 16 -5.30 14.30 -3.71
CA LEU A 16 -5.31 12.99 -3.06
C LEU A 16 -4.33 12.03 -3.74
N LEU A 17 -4.35 11.97 -5.08
CA LEU A 17 -3.44 11.13 -5.86
C LEU A 17 -1.98 11.51 -5.65
N LYS A 18 -1.68 12.81 -5.62
CA LYS A 18 -0.33 13.32 -5.39
C LYS A 18 0.16 12.93 -3.99
N THR A 19 -0.63 13.24 -2.96
CA THR A 19 -0.30 12.94 -1.56
C THR A 19 -0.15 11.44 -1.32
N PHE A 20 -1.04 10.61 -1.90
CA PHE A 20 -0.92 9.15 -1.83
C PHE A 20 0.42 8.67 -2.42
N ASN A 21 0.77 9.13 -3.62
CA ASN A 21 2.01 8.72 -4.28
C ASN A 21 3.26 9.20 -3.53
N GLU A 22 3.21 10.33 -2.83
CA GLU A 22 4.30 10.80 -1.98
C GLU A 22 4.47 9.91 -0.75
N GLN A 23 3.40 9.70 0.01
CA GLN A 23 3.43 8.83 1.20
C GLN A 23 3.75 7.37 0.87
N PHE A 24 3.31 6.86 -0.28
CA PHE A 24 3.62 5.50 -0.70
C PHE A 24 5.13 5.31 -0.94
N MET A 25 5.78 6.32 -1.52
CA MET A 25 7.23 6.29 -1.71
C MET A 25 7.98 6.42 -0.37
N GLU A 26 7.52 7.30 0.53
CA GLU A 26 8.08 7.40 1.89
C GLU A 26 7.95 6.08 2.66
N PHE A 27 6.79 5.41 2.54
CA PHE A 27 6.57 4.11 3.16
C PHE A 27 7.49 3.04 2.56
N SER A 28 7.65 3.02 1.24
CA SER A 28 8.59 2.12 0.56
C SER A 28 10.02 2.33 1.03
N ASP A 29 10.41 3.59 1.29
CA ASP A 29 11.74 3.96 1.76
C ASP A 29 11.95 3.55 3.22
N ALA A 30 10.93 3.68 4.05
CA ALA A 30 10.92 3.19 5.42
C ALA A 30 11.05 1.65 5.46
N ILE A 31 10.40 0.92 4.56
CA ILE A 31 10.56 -0.55 4.47
C ILE A 31 11.99 -0.90 4.05
N ILE A 32 12.52 -0.25 3.01
CA ILE A 32 13.88 -0.54 2.50
C ILE A 32 14.96 -0.19 3.54
N SER A 33 14.78 0.85 4.35
CA SER A 33 15.76 1.20 5.38
C SER A 33 15.88 0.13 6.47
N ILE A 34 14.82 -0.67 6.69
CA ILE A 34 14.83 -1.81 7.62
C ILE A 34 15.45 -3.05 6.97
N PHE A 35 15.40 -3.15 5.63
CA PHE A 35 15.97 -4.25 4.84
C PHE A 35 16.98 -3.75 3.81
N PRO A 36 18.07 -3.09 4.24
CA PRO A 36 18.98 -2.40 3.33
C PRO A 36 19.69 -3.36 2.36
N ASP A 37 19.75 -4.65 2.67
CA ASP A 37 20.41 -5.67 1.83
C ASP A 37 19.46 -6.38 0.85
N ASP A 38 18.14 -6.24 1.01
CA ASP A 38 17.15 -6.90 0.15
C ASP A 38 17.07 -6.24 -1.24
N ALA A 39 17.70 -6.88 -2.23
CA ALA A 39 17.76 -6.40 -3.60
C ALA A 39 16.40 -6.34 -4.30
N ASP A 40 15.48 -7.22 -3.92
CA ASP A 40 14.17 -7.30 -4.55
C ASP A 40 13.27 -6.16 -4.07
N LEU A 41 13.40 -5.70 -2.81
CA LEU A 41 12.71 -4.50 -2.34
C LEU A 41 13.20 -3.24 -3.06
N ARG A 42 14.51 -3.14 -3.33
CA ARG A 42 15.06 -2.05 -4.16
C ARG A 42 14.54 -2.11 -5.59
N LEU A 43 14.48 -3.31 -6.18
CA LEU A 43 13.92 -3.52 -7.51
C LEU A 43 12.44 -3.14 -7.57
N ALA A 44 11.64 -3.54 -6.58
CA ALA A 44 10.24 -3.19 -6.46
C ALA A 44 10.05 -1.66 -6.38
N LYS A 45 10.85 -0.95 -5.57
CA LYS A 45 10.84 0.52 -5.53
C LYS A 45 11.11 1.14 -6.89
N ASN A 46 12.07 0.63 -7.66
CA ASN A 46 12.33 1.13 -9.00
C ASN A 46 11.13 0.92 -9.94
N ALA A 47 10.45 -0.22 -9.84
CA ALA A 47 9.20 -0.45 -10.56
C ALA A 47 8.09 0.54 -10.14
N PHE A 48 7.94 0.82 -8.85
CA PHE A 48 6.98 1.82 -8.36
C PHE A 48 7.28 3.23 -8.87
N VAL A 49 8.56 3.64 -8.90
CA VAL A 49 8.99 4.91 -9.50
C VAL A 49 8.60 4.97 -10.99
N PHE A 50 8.80 3.87 -11.71
CA PHE A 50 8.42 3.79 -13.12
C PHE A 50 6.91 3.87 -13.32
N PHE A 51 6.11 3.13 -12.53
CA PHE A 51 4.65 3.19 -12.59
C PHE A 51 4.13 4.58 -12.26
N ARG A 52 4.66 5.24 -11.22
CA ARG A 52 4.29 6.63 -10.89
C ARG A 52 4.52 7.60 -12.04
N LYS A 53 5.61 7.43 -12.80
CA LYS A 53 5.93 8.29 -13.95
C LYS A 53 5.05 8.02 -15.17
N THR A 54 4.70 6.77 -15.41
CA THR A 54 3.96 6.34 -16.61
C THR A 54 2.45 6.44 -16.42
N ASN A 55 1.94 6.01 -15.27
CA ASN A 55 0.55 6.14 -14.88
C ASN A 55 0.44 6.24 -13.35
N PRO A 56 0.34 7.46 -12.79
CA PRO A 56 0.34 7.68 -11.35
C PRO A 56 -0.86 7.06 -10.62
N LYS A 57 -1.89 6.61 -11.33
CA LYS A 57 -3.07 5.96 -10.75
C LYS A 57 -2.86 4.48 -10.45
N ILE A 58 -1.93 3.78 -11.11
CA ILE A 58 -1.80 2.32 -10.98
C ILE A 58 -1.68 1.88 -9.51
N ILE A 59 -0.87 2.59 -8.73
CA ILE A 59 -0.57 2.19 -7.35
C ILE A 59 -1.80 2.40 -6.45
N ILE A 60 -2.50 3.54 -6.55
CA ILE A 60 -3.70 3.81 -5.74
C ILE A 60 -4.85 2.88 -6.14
N ASP A 61 -4.96 2.51 -7.41
CA ASP A 61 -5.97 1.58 -7.93
C ASP A 61 -5.74 0.17 -7.36
N VAL A 62 -4.49 -0.31 -7.38
CA VAL A 62 -4.09 -1.61 -6.84
C VAL A 62 -4.26 -1.63 -5.32
N TRP A 63 -3.81 -0.59 -4.62
CA TRP A 63 -3.95 -0.48 -3.17
C TRP A 63 -5.42 -0.51 -2.76
N TYR A 64 -6.28 0.27 -3.42
CA TYR A 64 -7.70 0.28 -3.13
C TYR A 64 -8.32 -1.11 -3.30
N ARG A 65 -8.06 -1.77 -4.44
CA ARG A 65 -8.66 -3.06 -4.78
C ARG A 65 -8.23 -4.20 -3.86
N TYR A 66 -6.94 -4.28 -3.54
CA TYR A 66 -6.39 -5.45 -2.84
C TYR A 66 -6.15 -5.24 -1.35
N VAL A 67 -6.12 -3.98 -0.90
CA VAL A 67 -5.90 -3.65 0.52
C VAL A 67 -7.17 -3.05 1.12
N VAL A 68 -7.64 -1.91 0.60
CA VAL A 68 -8.77 -1.19 1.23
C VAL A 68 -10.05 -2.01 1.21
N LEU A 69 -10.46 -2.52 0.04
CA LEU A 69 -11.73 -3.26 -0.08
C LEU A 69 -11.79 -4.53 0.78
N LYS A 70 -10.64 -5.08 1.19
CA LYS A 70 -10.56 -6.30 2.00
C LYS A 70 -10.36 -6.02 3.49
N TYR A 71 -9.60 -4.97 3.81
CA TYR A 71 -9.01 -4.81 5.14
C TYR A 71 -9.22 -3.46 5.79
N LYS A 72 -10.04 -2.58 5.20
CA LYS A 72 -10.29 -1.23 5.74
C LYS A 72 -10.55 -1.23 7.25
N ASP A 73 -11.49 -2.04 7.72
CA ASP A 73 -11.88 -2.04 9.13
C ASP A 73 -10.74 -2.48 10.06
N VAL A 74 -9.94 -3.46 9.63
CA VAL A 74 -8.76 -3.93 10.38
C VAL A 74 -7.67 -2.85 10.41
N ILE A 75 -7.43 -2.19 9.27
CA ILE A 75 -6.45 -1.10 9.16
C ILE A 75 -6.86 0.08 10.04
N GLU A 76 -8.14 0.46 10.02
CA GLU A 76 -8.66 1.55 10.86
C GLU A 76 -8.57 1.23 12.35
N ALA A 77 -8.80 -0.02 12.74
CA ALA A 77 -8.58 -0.50 14.11
C ALA A 77 -7.10 -0.50 14.52
N GLY A 78 -6.17 -0.43 13.58
CA GLY A 78 -4.73 -0.49 13.84
C GLY A 78 -4.25 -1.87 14.29
N ASP A 79 -4.99 -2.93 13.96
CA ASP A 79 -4.67 -4.30 14.38
C ASP A 79 -3.51 -4.86 13.54
N VAL A 80 -2.29 -4.62 14.01
CA VAL A 80 -1.06 -5.14 13.39
C VAL A 80 -1.03 -6.66 13.44
N SER A 81 -1.49 -7.26 14.54
CA SER A 81 -1.42 -8.71 14.76
C SER A 81 -2.18 -9.48 13.69
N PHE A 82 -3.34 -8.98 13.26
CA PHE A 82 -4.06 -9.53 12.11
C PHE A 82 -3.15 -9.69 10.89
N PHE A 83 -2.44 -8.61 10.50
CA PHE A 83 -1.56 -8.64 9.34
C PHE A 83 -0.31 -9.46 9.54
N LEU A 84 0.10 -9.78 10.77
CA LEU A 84 1.25 -10.64 11.07
C LEU A 84 0.87 -12.13 11.18
N GLU A 85 -0.36 -12.44 11.57
CA GLU A 85 -0.80 -13.82 11.85
C GLU A 85 -1.70 -14.43 10.76
N LYS A 86 -2.44 -13.61 10.01
CA LYS A 86 -3.32 -14.06 8.92
C LYS A 86 -2.65 -15.01 7.92
N ASP A 87 -3.37 -16.04 7.49
CA ASP A 87 -3.01 -16.80 6.29
C ASP A 87 -3.46 -16.04 5.03
N TYR A 88 -2.53 -15.80 4.10
CA TYR A 88 -2.74 -15.07 2.84
C TYR A 88 -2.94 -16.02 1.63
N VAL A 89 -2.96 -17.34 1.82
CA VAL A 89 -3.16 -18.29 0.70
C VAL A 89 -4.42 -17.96 -0.11
N GLU A 90 -5.53 -17.69 0.58
CA GLU A 90 -6.81 -17.33 -0.07
C GLU A 90 -6.76 -15.97 -0.78
N ASP A 91 -5.85 -15.07 -0.39
CA ASP A 91 -5.74 -13.75 -1.02
C ASP A 91 -5.07 -13.78 -2.37
N VAL A 92 -4.22 -14.78 -2.59
CA VAL A 92 -3.42 -14.89 -3.81
C VAL A 92 -3.92 -15.99 -4.74
N VAL A 93 -4.85 -16.84 -4.31
CA VAL A 93 -5.33 -18.00 -5.08
C VAL A 93 -5.85 -17.63 -6.47
N ASN A 94 -6.43 -16.43 -6.62
CA ASN A 94 -6.99 -15.95 -7.88
C ASN A 94 -5.98 -15.17 -8.75
N LEU A 95 -4.69 -15.13 -8.38
CA LEU A 95 -3.62 -14.47 -9.14
C LEU A 95 -2.94 -15.41 -10.16
N SER A 96 -3.54 -16.56 -10.44
CA SER A 96 -3.02 -17.56 -11.40
C SER A 96 -1.55 -17.90 -11.14
N GLU A 97 -0.67 -17.78 -12.15
CA GLU A 97 0.76 -18.09 -12.06
C GLU A 97 1.55 -17.19 -11.10
N TRP A 98 0.97 -16.07 -10.65
CA TRP A 98 1.60 -15.16 -9.69
C TRP A 98 1.32 -15.52 -8.23
N SER A 99 0.36 -16.41 -7.98
CA SER A 99 -0.08 -16.77 -6.62
C SER A 99 1.08 -17.14 -5.69
N SER A 100 1.93 -18.08 -6.10
CA SER A 100 3.08 -18.53 -5.29
C SER A 100 4.09 -17.42 -5.03
N LYS A 101 4.43 -16.62 -6.05
CA LYS A 101 5.40 -15.53 -5.92
C LYS A 101 4.88 -14.40 -5.03
N SER A 102 3.58 -14.09 -5.14
CA SER A 102 2.91 -13.12 -4.28
C SER A 102 2.89 -13.58 -2.83
N LEU A 103 2.58 -14.85 -2.57
CA LEU A 103 2.59 -15.41 -1.21
C LEU A 103 4.00 -15.39 -0.60
N GLU A 104 5.01 -15.76 -1.38
CA GLU A 104 6.41 -15.69 -0.95
C GLU A 104 6.83 -14.26 -0.61
N ALA A 105 6.51 -13.29 -1.47
CA ALA A 105 6.81 -11.88 -1.21
C ALA A 105 6.11 -11.36 0.05
N ILE A 106 4.83 -11.72 0.27
CA ILE A 106 4.09 -11.37 1.49
C ILE A 106 4.78 -11.97 2.72
N ASN A 107 5.11 -13.27 2.68
CA ASN A 107 5.74 -13.94 3.81
C ASN A 107 7.13 -13.38 4.11
N ARG A 108 7.91 -13.06 3.08
CA ARG A 108 9.22 -12.42 3.22
C ARG A 108 9.12 -11.04 3.87
N LEU A 109 8.10 -10.24 3.54
CA LEU A 109 7.86 -8.95 4.17
C LEU A 109 7.40 -9.09 5.62
N ARG A 110 6.56 -10.08 5.93
CA ARG A 110 5.98 -10.28 7.27
C ARG A 110 6.96 -10.87 8.28
N ALA A 111 7.78 -11.82 7.86
CA ALA A 111 8.72 -12.52 8.74
C ALA A 111 9.58 -11.56 9.59
N PRO A 112 10.20 -10.52 9.01
CA PRO A 112 10.96 -9.58 9.80
C PRO A 112 10.09 -8.54 10.52
N LEU A 113 8.92 -8.15 10.00
CA LEU A 113 7.98 -7.26 10.71
C LEU A 113 7.57 -7.85 12.07
N LYS A 114 7.43 -9.18 12.18
CA LYS A 114 7.19 -9.87 13.46
C LYS A 114 8.29 -9.65 14.50
N ASN A 115 9.53 -9.50 14.04
CA ASN A 115 10.71 -9.38 14.90
C ASN A 115 11.15 -7.92 15.13
N MET A 116 10.43 -6.96 14.55
CA MET A 116 10.67 -5.53 14.83
C MET A 116 10.15 -5.13 16.20
N ASN A 117 10.68 -4.02 16.72
CA ASN A 117 10.10 -3.38 17.89
C ASN A 117 8.67 -2.88 17.60
N SER A 118 7.89 -2.69 18.66
CA SER A 118 6.50 -2.23 18.58
C SER A 118 6.37 -0.85 17.94
N GLU A 119 7.36 0.03 18.09
CA GLU A 119 7.36 1.37 17.51
C GLU A 119 7.37 1.36 15.98
N ASN A 120 8.22 0.52 15.37
CA ASN A 120 8.30 0.37 13.92
C ASN A 120 7.03 -0.28 13.35
N GLN A 121 6.45 -1.24 14.06
CA GLN A 121 5.18 -1.86 13.71
C GLN A 121 4.02 -0.84 13.72
N ILE A 122 3.93 -0.02 14.77
CA ILE A 122 2.95 1.07 14.87
C ILE A 122 3.15 2.09 13.76
N THR A 123 4.40 2.43 13.43
CA THR A 123 4.72 3.37 12.37
C THR A 123 4.32 2.83 10.99
N ALA A 124 4.60 1.55 10.70
CA ALA A 124 4.15 0.90 9.48
C ALA A 124 2.61 0.90 9.37
N MET A 125 1.91 0.62 10.47
CA MET A 125 0.44 0.64 10.49
C MET A 125 -0.12 2.04 10.21
N LYS A 126 0.51 3.11 10.73
CA LYS A 126 0.12 4.49 10.43
C LYS A 126 0.25 4.82 8.94
N TYR A 127 1.30 4.34 8.27
CA TYR A 127 1.38 4.45 6.81
C TYR A 127 0.22 3.73 6.13
N CYS A 128 -0.09 2.49 6.54
CA CYS A 128 -1.22 1.74 5.98
C CYS A 128 -2.56 2.46 6.18
N GLN A 129 -2.80 3.07 7.35
CA GLN A 129 -3.98 3.86 7.65
C GLN A 129 -4.10 5.08 6.74
N ASN A 130 -3.03 5.87 6.63
CA ASN A 130 -3.03 7.08 5.81
C ASN A 130 -3.23 6.76 4.32
N LEU A 131 -2.49 5.77 3.80
CA LEU A 131 -2.61 5.31 2.42
C LEU A 131 -4.01 4.80 2.12
N SER A 132 -4.60 4.02 3.04
CA SER A 132 -5.94 3.47 2.87
C SER A 132 -7.02 4.55 2.93
N SER A 133 -6.88 5.53 3.80
CA SER A 133 -7.78 6.70 3.85
C SER A 133 -7.73 7.50 2.55
N LEU A 134 -6.52 7.83 2.07
CA LEU A 134 -6.33 8.57 0.81
C LEU A 134 -6.90 7.80 -0.40
N ALA A 135 -6.66 6.48 -0.46
CA ALA A 135 -7.20 5.63 -1.52
C ALA A 135 -8.73 5.54 -1.45
N PHE A 136 -9.31 5.42 -0.26
CA PHE A 136 -10.76 5.40 -0.07
C PHE A 136 -11.42 6.69 -0.57
N HIS A 137 -10.90 7.85 -0.16
CA HIS A 137 -11.41 9.17 -0.57
C HIS A 137 -11.17 9.50 -2.04
N TYR A 138 -10.17 8.89 -2.69
CA TYR A 138 -9.96 9.07 -4.12
C TYR A 138 -11.07 8.40 -4.94
N TRP A 139 -11.58 7.25 -4.46
CA TRP A 139 -12.53 6.40 -5.17
C TRP A 139 -13.99 6.59 -4.77
N ASN A 140 -14.26 7.21 -3.62
CA ASN A 140 -15.61 7.47 -3.07
C ASN A 140 -15.78 8.96 -2.79
#